data_AF-D9PK82-F1
#
_entry.id   AF-D9PK82-F1
#
_cell.length_a   1.000
_cell.length_b   1.000
_cell.length_c   1.000
_cell.angle_alpha   90.00
_cell.angle_beta   90.00
_cell.angle_gamma   90.00
#
_symmetry.space_group_name_H-M   'P 1'
#
loop_
_entity.id
_entity.type
_entity.pdbx_description
1 polymer ?
#
loop_
_entity_poly.entity_id
_entity_poly.type
_entity_poly.pdbx_seq_one_letter_code
_entity_poly.pdbx_strand_id
1 'polypeptide(L)' 'MAGIYSEKVMEHFRSPRNYGKIKDADGVGKIGNLKCGDVMWIYIKSEGREDS' A
#
# COMPACT_ATOMS: atom_id res chain seq x y z
N MET A 1 -4.77 17.24 19.67
CA MET A 1 -4.41 16.35 18.54
C MET A 1 -4.63 16.98 17.16
N ALA A 2 -4.83 18.31 17.05
CA ALA A 2 -4.87 19.00 15.77
C ALA A 2 -3.49 19.62 15.51
N GLY A 3 -2.72 19.08 14.55
CA GLY A 3 -1.46 19.69 14.12
C GLY A 3 -0.41 18.75 13.50
N ILE A 4 -0.40 17.46 13.87
CA ILE A 4 0.64 16.52 13.36
C ILE A 4 0.22 15.84 12.05
N TYR A 5 -1.07 15.56 11.89
CA TYR A 5 -1.59 14.90 10.70
C TYR A 5 -2.52 15.85 9.95
N SER A 6 -2.28 15.99 8.65
CA SER A 6 -3.17 16.75 7.78
C SER A 6 -4.51 16.03 7.64
N GLU A 7 -5.55 16.79 7.30
CA GLU A 7 -6.88 16.23 7.02
C GLU A 7 -6.80 15.14 5.94
N LYS A 8 -5.95 15.34 4.92
CA LYS A 8 -5.71 14.36 3.86
C LYS A 8 -5.11 13.05 4.37
N VAL A 9 -4.15 13.11 5.30
CA VAL A 9 -3.59 11.90 5.93
C VAL A 9 -4.67 11.17 6.72
N MET A 10 -5.48 11.90 7.48
CA MET A 10 -6.57 11.31 8.26
C MET A 10 -7.67 10.69 7.38
N GLU A 11 -7.97 11.30 6.22
CA GLU A 11 -8.89 10.75 5.23
C GLU A 11 -8.41 9.38 4.72
N HIS A 12 -7.17 9.30 4.23
CA HIS A 12 -6.60 8.06 3.70
C HIS A 12 -6.46 6.97 4.77
N PHE A 13 -6.19 7.35 6.03
CA PHE A 13 -6.12 6.42 7.14
C PHE A 13 -7.49 5.78 7.46
N ARG A 14 -8.57 6.56 7.40
CA ARG A 14 -9.94 6.08 7.69
C ARG A 14 -10.57 5.36 6.50
N SER A 15 -10.25 5.75 5.28
CA SER A 15 -10.80 5.19 4.04
C SER A 15 -9.69 4.89 3.03
N PRO A 16 -8.93 3.79 3.24
CA PRO A 16 -7.84 3.42 2.36
C PRO A 16 -8.38 2.92 1.02
N ARG A 17 -7.83 3.43 -0.08
CA ARG A 17 -8.38 3.21 -1.44
C ARG A 17 -7.91 1.89 -2.09
N ASN A 18 -6.80 1.31 -1.60
CA ASN A 18 -6.17 0.13 -2.18
C ASN A 18 -5.77 -0.89 -1.09
N TYR A 19 -6.61 -1.02 -0.07
CA TYR A 19 -6.36 -1.97 1.02
C TYR A 19 -6.90 -3.35 0.66
N GLY A 20 -6.02 -4.36 0.70
CA GLY A 20 -6.38 -5.74 0.47
C GLY A 20 -5.31 -6.49 -0.32
N LYS A 21 -5.70 -7.65 -0.83
CA LYS A 21 -4.88 -8.46 -1.74
C LYS A 21 -5.55 -8.46 -3.10
N ILE A 22 -4.75 -8.36 -4.15
CA ILE A 22 -5.23 -8.60 -5.51
C ILE A 22 -4.87 -10.03 -5.92
N LYS A 23 -5.66 -10.63 -6.81
CA LYS A 23 -5.36 -11.93 -7.42
C LYS A 23 -4.42 -11.72 -8.60
N ASP A 24 -3.60 -12.74 -8.88
CA ASP A 24 -2.72 -12.79 -10.05
C ASP A 24 -1.86 -11.52 -10.18
N ALA A 25 -1.22 -11.13 -9.07
CA ALA A 25 -0.28 -10.04 -9.05
C ALA A 25 1.02 -10.47 -9.74
N ASP A 26 1.54 -9.64 -10.63
CA ASP A 26 2.83 -9.86 -11.30
C ASP A 26 4.01 -9.65 -10.33
N GLY A 27 3.80 -8.85 -9.28
CA GLY A 27 4.80 -8.59 -8.25
C GLY A 27 4.20 -8.60 -6.84
N VAL A 28 4.93 -9.23 -5.90
CA VAL A 28 4.60 -9.23 -4.47
C VAL A 28 5.83 -8.83 -3.65
N GLY A 29 5.74 -7.74 -2.92
CA GLY A 29 6.75 -7.28 -1.96
C GLY A 29 6.26 -7.45 -0.53
N LYS A 30 7.10 -8.04 0.33
CA LYS A 30 6.87 -8.12 1.78
C LYS A 30 8.03 -7.44 2.51
N ILE A 31 7.75 -6.40 3.27
CA ILE A 31 8.74 -5.68 4.06
C ILE A 31 8.21 -5.56 5.49
N GLY A 32 9.09 -5.68 6.48
CA GLY A 32 8.71 -5.43 7.86
C GLY A 32 9.84 -4.83 8.68
N ASN A 33 9.49 -3.99 9.64
CA ASN A 33 10.41 -3.48 10.64
C ASN A 33 10.23 -4.27 11.94
N LEU A 34 11.16 -5.19 12.22
CA LEU A 34 11.13 -6.06 13.41
C LEU A 34 11.11 -5.27 14.73
N LYS A 35 11.58 -4.01 14.74
CA LYS A 35 11.60 -3.18 15.96
C LYS A 35 10.23 -2.58 16.30
N CYS A 36 9.42 -2.27 15.29
CA CYS A 36 8.12 -1.61 15.46
C CYS A 36 6.93 -2.57 15.27
N GLY A 37 7.16 -3.76 14.72
CA GLY A 37 6.12 -4.75 14.42
C GLY A 37 5.35 -4.47 13.13
N ASP A 38 5.68 -3.38 12.42
CA ASP A 38 5.04 -3.02 11.16
C ASP A 38 5.45 -4.02 10.07
N VAL A 39 4.45 -4.67 9.47
CA VAL A 39 4.62 -5.56 8.31
C VAL A 39 3.72 -5.06 7.20
N MET A 40 4.31 -4.78 6.05
CA MET A 40 3.62 -4.29 4.86
C MET A 40 3.74 -5.29 3.72
N TRP A 41 2.63 -5.44 3.00
CA TRP A 41 2.54 -6.19 1.76
C TRP A 41 2.17 -5.23 0.63
N ILE A 42 2.92 -5.29 -0.47
CA ILE A 42 2.65 -4.53 -1.68
C ILE A 42 2.40 -5.54 -2.80
N TYR A 43 1.29 -5.39 -3.49
CA TYR A 43 0.94 -6.18 -4.66
C TYR A 43 0.88 -5.26 -5.87
N ILE A 44 1.53 -5.66 -6.96
CA ILE A 44 1.56 -4.89 -8.21
C ILE A 44 1.06 -5.82 -9.31
N LYS A 45 0.15 -5.29 -10.13
CA LYS A 45 -0.27 -5.90 -11.39
C LYS A 45 0.03 -4.91 -12.51
N SER A 46 0.80 -5.34 -13.49
CA SER A 46 1.14 -4.56 -14.67
C SER A 46 0.29 -5.06 -15.83
N GLU A 47 -0.50 -4.18 -16.40
CA GLU A 47 -0.98 -4.41 -17.77
C GLU A 47 0.26 -4.27 -18.66
N GLY A 48 0.58 -5.32 -19.43
CA GLY A 48 1.82 -5.34 -20.23
C GLY A 48 1.92 -4.09 -21.10
N ARG A 49 3.11 -3.49 -21.18
CA ARG A 49 3.42 -2.63 -22.32
C ARG A 49 3.54 -3.55 -23.53
N GLU A 50 2.78 -3.28 -24.58
CA GLU A 50 3.16 -3.70 -25.93
C GLU A 50 4.44 -2.94 -26.29
N ASP A 51 5.57 -3.43 -25.80
CA ASP A 51 6.87 -3.04 -26.32
C ASP A 51 6.97 -3.70 -27.70
N SER A 52 6.59 -2.93 -28.72
CA SER A 52 6.73 -3.23 -30.15
C SER A 52 8.19 -3.30 -30.56
#